data_AF-A0A517SFZ0-F1
#
_entry.id   AF-A0A517SFZ0-F1
#
_cell.length_a   1.000
_cell.length_b   1.000
_cell.length_c   1.000
_cell.angle_alpha   90.00
_cell.angle_beta   90.00
_cell.angle_gamma   90.00
#
_symmetry.space_group_name_H-M   'P 1'
#
loop_
_entity.id
_entity.type
_entity.pdbx_description
1 polymer ?
#
loop_
_entity_poly.entity_id
_entity_poly.type
_entity_poly.pdbx_seq_one_letter_code
_entity_poly.pdbx_strand_id
1 'polypeptide(L)'
;MQGIEGSEPAIATPRPARVISGKTLVIGMFAFGLLLTGLLYAYWDLHTRPFRPLQDAIARVIPGSQPRVIGGRHKSHRIGAPKTLRIIVEVDYNPLDEANQARRDEAVRKILELARTQHDVSPYEKIEMHLEHRVPERPPVVWSLIQTPADWEAFSAREAVPGSSS
;
A
#
# COMPACT_ATOMS: atom_id res chain seq x y z
N MET A 1 -73.73 -35.49 26.84
CA MET A 1 -73.51 -35.32 25.39
C MET A 1 -73.28 -33.83 25.14
N GLN A 2 -72.04 -33.41 24.92
CA GLN A 2 -71.69 -32.05 24.50
C GLN A 2 -70.87 -32.19 23.22
N GLY A 3 -71.42 -31.67 22.12
CA GLY A 3 -70.84 -31.73 20.78
C GLY A 3 -69.65 -30.80 20.67
N ILE A 4 -68.56 -31.33 20.10
CA ILE A 4 -67.40 -30.54 19.71
C ILE A 4 -67.72 -29.99 18.33
N GLU A 5 -68.08 -28.69 18.26
CA GLU A 5 -68.15 -27.96 17.00
C GLU A 5 -66.75 -27.89 16.38
N GLY A 6 -66.61 -28.55 15.23
CA GLY A 6 -65.42 -28.47 14.41
C GLY A 6 -65.24 -27.05 13.89
N SER A 7 -64.23 -26.35 14.39
CA SER A 7 -63.72 -25.13 13.76
C SER A 7 -62.92 -25.52 12.52
N GLU A 8 -63.48 -25.33 11.32
CA GLU A 8 -62.74 -25.39 10.06
C GLU A 8 -61.65 -24.29 10.06
N PRO A 9 -60.36 -24.61 9.84
CA PRO A 9 -59.36 -23.59 9.67
C PRO A 9 -59.57 -22.89 8.32
N ALA A 10 -59.83 -21.59 8.35
CA ALA A 10 -59.86 -20.74 7.17
C ALA A 10 -58.55 -20.90 6.39
N ILE A 11 -58.62 -21.51 5.20
CA ILE A 11 -57.48 -21.70 4.32
C ILE A 11 -57.02 -20.31 3.85
N ALA A 12 -55.91 -19.84 4.40
CA ALA A 12 -55.25 -18.63 3.94
C ALA A 12 -54.82 -18.84 2.47
N THR A 13 -55.47 -18.16 1.54
CA THR A 13 -55.06 -18.18 0.13
C THR A 13 -53.62 -17.67 0.00
N PRO A 14 -52.72 -18.42 -0.66
CA PRO A 14 -51.33 -18.01 -0.80
C PRO A 14 -51.25 -16.71 -1.60
N ARG A 15 -50.55 -15.72 -1.04
CA ARG A 15 -50.28 -14.43 -1.68
C ARG A 15 -49.56 -14.70 -3.01
N PRO A 16 -49.96 -14.10 -4.15
CA PRO A 16 -49.32 -14.38 -5.43
C PRO A 16 -47.81 -14.09 -5.36
N ALA A 17 -47.00 -15.12 -5.62
CA ALA A 17 -45.56 -15.00 -5.61
C ALA A 17 -45.12 -14.06 -6.75
N ARG A 18 -44.33 -13.04 -6.41
CA ARG A 18 -43.79 -12.10 -7.40
C ARG A 18 -42.80 -12.84 -8.29
N VAL A 19 -43.23 -13.16 -9.53
CA VAL A 19 -42.37 -13.84 -10.50
C VAL A 19 -41.42 -12.82 -11.12
N ILE A 20 -40.15 -12.88 -10.77
CA ILE A 20 -39.10 -12.04 -11.35
C ILE A 20 -38.65 -12.70 -12.66
N SER A 21 -38.64 -11.94 -13.75
CA SER A 21 -38.15 -12.42 -15.06
C SER A 21 -36.67 -12.79 -14.98
N GLY A 22 -36.28 -13.95 -15.52
CA GLY A 22 -34.89 -14.41 -15.52
C GLY A 22 -33.93 -13.44 -16.21
N LYS A 23 -34.40 -12.68 -17.22
CA LYS A 23 -33.60 -11.62 -17.86
C LYS A 23 -33.26 -10.49 -16.87
N THR A 24 -34.21 -10.10 -16.03
CA THR A 24 -33.99 -9.09 -14.98
C THR A 24 -32.97 -9.58 -13.95
N LEU A 25 -33.01 -10.86 -13.59
CA LEU A 25 -32.03 -11.45 -12.68
C LEU A 25 -30.62 -11.40 -13.28
N VAL A 26 -30.45 -11.82 -14.54
CA VAL A 26 -29.15 -11.81 -15.23
C VAL A 26 -28.58 -10.40 -15.35
N ILE A 27 -29.40 -9.42 -15.76
CA ILE A 27 -28.97 -8.01 -15.84
C ILE A 27 -28.56 -7.50 -14.45
N GLY A 28 -29.34 -7.84 -13.41
CA GLY A 28 -29.01 -7.47 -12.04
C GLY A 28 -27.67 -8.05 -11.56
N MET A 29 -27.39 -9.31 -11.89
CA MET A 29 -26.11 -9.97 -11.54
C MET A 29 -24.92 -9.29 -12.24
N PHE A 30 -25.03 -8.98 -13.53
CA PHE A 30 -23.98 -8.28 -14.26
C PHE A 30 -23.77 -6.85 -13.76
N ALA A 31 -24.85 -6.11 -13.52
CA ALA A 31 -24.76 -4.76 -12.96
C ALA A 31 -24.09 -4.77 -11.58
N PHE A 32 -24.43 -5.74 -10.73
CA PHE A 32 -23.82 -5.90 -9.42
C PHE A 32 -22.33 -6.26 -9.50
N GLY A 33 -21.96 -7.15 -10.42
CA GLY A 33 -20.55 -7.51 -10.66
C GLY A 33 -19.73 -6.29 -11.11
N LEU A 34 -20.22 -5.55 -12.11
CA LEU A 34 -19.57 -4.33 -12.60
C LEU A 34 -19.46 -3.26 -11.50
N LEU A 35 -20.50 -3.11 -10.68
CA LEU A 35 -20.49 -2.19 -9.54
C LEU A 35 -19.40 -2.57 -8.54
N LEU A 36 -19.34 -3.83 -8.12
CA LEU A 36 -18.31 -4.33 -7.19
C LEU A 36 -16.90 -4.15 -7.75
N THR A 37 -16.67 -4.49 -9.02
CA THR A 37 -15.37 -4.30 -9.67
C THR A 37 -15.00 -2.81 -9.74
N GLY A 38 -15.95 -1.94 -10.07
CA GLY A 38 -15.76 -0.49 -10.09
C GLY A 38 -15.41 0.09 -8.72
N LEU A 39 -16.12 -0.32 -7.66
CA LEU A 39 -15.80 0.10 -6.29
C LEU A 39 -14.42 -0.38 -5.87
N LEU A 40 -14.07 -1.63 -6.17
CA LEU A 40 -12.75 -2.17 -5.84
C LEU A 40 -11.64 -1.41 -6.57
N TYR A 41 -11.85 -1.10 -7.86
CA TYR A 41 -10.91 -0.30 -8.65
C TYR A 41 -10.76 1.11 -8.07
N ALA A 42 -11.86 1.80 -7.75
CA ALA A 42 -11.82 3.14 -7.17
C ALA A 42 -11.14 3.15 -5.80
N TYR A 43 -11.40 2.12 -4.97
CA TYR A 43 -10.70 1.93 -3.70
C TYR A 43 -9.20 1.77 -3.91
N TRP A 44 -8.80 0.91 -4.85
CA TRP A 44 -7.40 0.70 -5.20
C TRP A 44 -6.74 1.97 -5.76
N ASP A 45 -7.39 2.68 -6.68
CA ASP A 45 -6.89 3.94 -7.23
C ASP A 45 -6.66 4.95 -6.10
N LEU A 46 -7.65 5.15 -5.23
CA LEU A 46 -7.53 6.08 -4.11
C LEU A 46 -6.38 5.72 -3.15
N HIS A 47 -6.13 4.43 -2.90
CA HIS A 47 -5.10 3.98 -1.96
C HIS A 47 -3.70 3.79 -2.58
N THR A 48 -3.59 3.58 -3.89
CA THR A 48 -2.30 3.32 -4.57
C THR A 48 -1.80 4.48 -5.43
N ARG A 49 -2.70 5.33 -5.95
CA ARG A 49 -2.37 6.50 -6.76
C ARG A 49 -1.46 7.53 -6.09
N PRO A 50 -1.55 7.88 -4.79
CA PRO A 50 -0.69 8.93 -4.23
C PRO A 50 0.80 8.57 -4.29
N PHE A 51 1.13 7.29 -4.41
CA PHE A 51 2.52 6.83 -4.40
C PHE A 51 3.14 6.63 -5.79
N ARG A 52 2.34 6.67 -6.87
CA ARG A 52 2.83 6.47 -8.25
C ARG A 52 3.82 7.55 -8.69
N PRO A 53 3.56 8.86 -8.49
CA PRO A 53 4.52 9.90 -8.89
C PRO A 53 5.89 9.74 -8.24
N LEU A 54 5.91 9.32 -6.96
CA LEU A 54 7.15 9.05 -6.24
C LEU A 54 7.88 7.81 -6.80
N GLN A 55 7.17 6.73 -7.12
CA GLN A 55 7.75 5.55 -7.76
C GLN A 55 8.37 5.90 -9.11
N ASP A 56 7.67 6.66 -9.95
CA ASP A 56 8.16 7.09 -11.26
C ASP A 56 9.37 8.03 -11.14
N ALA A 57 9.40 8.88 -10.12
CA ALA A 57 10.53 9.75 -9.85
C ALA A 57 11.78 8.95 -9.42
N ILE A 58 11.61 7.96 -8.53
CA ILE A 58 12.71 7.09 -8.09
C ILE A 58 13.24 6.25 -9.27
N ALA A 59 12.34 5.69 -10.09
CA ALA A 59 12.72 4.87 -11.24
C ALA A 59 13.52 5.65 -12.31
N ARG A 60 13.33 6.97 -12.39
CA ARG A 60 14.12 7.84 -13.28
C ARG A 60 15.52 8.14 -12.77
N VAL A 61 15.70 8.21 -11.45
CA VAL A 61 17.00 8.52 -10.82
C VAL A 61 17.84 7.27 -10.62
N ILE A 62 17.20 6.14 -10.32
CA ILE A 62 17.86 4.86 -10.08
C ILE A 62 17.32 3.86 -11.12
N PRO A 63 18.06 3.59 -12.21
CA PRO A 63 17.60 2.68 -13.25
C PRO A 63 17.48 1.25 -12.70
N GLY A 64 16.41 0.54 -13.08
CA GLY A 64 16.18 -0.84 -12.64
C GLY A 64 15.65 -0.99 -11.22
N SER A 65 15.35 0.11 -10.53
CA SER A 65 15.10 0.12 -9.08
C SER A 65 13.75 -0.42 -8.59
N GLN A 66 12.87 -0.86 -9.51
CA GLN A 66 11.53 -1.40 -9.25
C GLN A 66 10.86 -0.84 -7.97
N PRO A 67 10.74 0.50 -7.83
CA PRO A 67 10.46 1.11 -6.54
C PRO A 67 9.04 0.78 -6.08
N ARG A 68 8.89 0.45 -4.80
CA ARG A 68 7.60 0.21 -4.16
C ARG A 68 7.45 1.10 -2.95
N VAL A 69 6.41 1.92 -2.97
CA VAL A 69 6.11 2.81 -1.85
C VAL A 69 4.77 2.43 -1.26
N ILE A 70 4.74 2.20 0.05
CA ILE A 70 3.60 1.72 0.81
C ILE A 70 3.41 2.67 2.00
N GLY A 71 2.33 3.44 1.98
CA GLY A 71 1.89 4.19 3.16
C GLY A 71 0.85 3.41 3.95
N GLY A 72 0.98 3.36 5.27
CA GLY A 72 -0.03 2.71 6.11
C GLY A 72 0.37 2.56 7.57
N ARG A 73 -0.47 1.90 8.36
CA ARG A 73 -0.12 1.52 9.73
C ARG A 73 0.50 0.13 9.72
N HIS A 74 1.78 0.03 10.07
CA HIS A 74 2.42 -1.27 10.26
C HIS A 74 1.73 -2.00 11.42
N LYS A 75 1.13 -3.18 11.15
CA LYS A 75 0.27 -3.92 12.11
C LYS A 75 -0.98 -3.13 12.51
N SER A 76 -1.83 -2.81 11.54
CA SER A 76 -3.13 -2.12 11.71
C SER A 76 -4.06 -2.70 12.78
N HIS A 77 -3.85 -3.96 13.18
CA HIS A 77 -4.58 -4.63 14.26
C HIS A 77 -4.16 -4.18 15.68
N ARG A 78 -3.02 -3.48 15.85
CA ARG A 78 -2.58 -2.94 17.14
C ARG A 78 -3.06 -1.50 17.31
N ILE A 79 -3.74 -1.24 18.41
CA ILE A 79 -4.13 0.12 18.82
C ILE A 79 -2.86 0.97 18.97
N GLY A 80 -2.81 2.12 18.30
CA GLY A 80 -1.66 3.04 18.36
C GLY A 80 -0.49 2.72 17.40
N ALA A 81 -0.69 1.85 16.40
CA ALA A 81 0.35 1.59 15.40
C ALA A 81 0.71 2.88 14.61
N PRO A 82 1.99 3.28 14.57
CA PRO A 82 2.41 4.53 13.95
C PRO A 82 2.18 4.50 12.45
N LYS A 83 1.70 5.61 11.89
CA LYS A 83 1.55 5.74 10.44
C LYS A 83 2.95 5.79 9.82
N THR A 84 3.31 4.77 9.05
CA THR A 84 4.65 4.55 8.51
C THR A 84 4.62 4.65 6.98
N LEU A 85 5.58 5.37 6.41
CA LEU A 85 5.85 5.38 4.98
C LEU A 85 7.01 4.43 4.71
N ARG A 86 6.73 3.30 4.04
CA ARG A 86 7.75 2.33 3.65
C ARG A 86 8.12 2.54 2.19
N ILE A 87 9.40 2.74 1.93
CA ILE A 87 9.97 2.89 0.59
C ILE A 87 10.94 1.72 0.37
N ILE A 88 10.69 0.91 -0.64
CA ILE A 88 11.51 -0.23 -1.03
C ILE A 88 12.06 0.05 -2.42
N VAL A 89 13.37 -0.07 -2.58
CA VAL A 89 14.07 0.24 -3.82
C VAL A 89 15.10 -0.85 -4.09
N GLU A 90 15.10 -1.39 -5.30
CA GLU A 90 16.10 -2.33 -5.77
C GLU A 90 17.37 -1.58 -6.21
N VAL A 91 18.54 -2.11 -5.86
CA VAL A 91 19.86 -1.56 -6.20
C VAL A 91 20.75 -2.61 -6.85
N ASP A 92 21.68 -2.14 -7.68
CA ASP A 92 22.63 -2.96 -8.46
C ASP A 92 23.87 -3.39 -7.66
N TYR A 93 24.02 -2.94 -6.41
CA TYR A 93 25.14 -3.25 -5.53
C TYR A 93 24.67 -3.86 -4.20
N ASN A 94 25.54 -4.57 -3.49
CA ASN A 94 25.25 -5.08 -2.15
C ASN A 94 25.20 -3.92 -1.13
N PRO A 95 24.04 -3.59 -0.54
CA PRO A 95 23.90 -2.44 0.36
C PRO A 95 24.46 -2.67 1.78
N LEU A 96 24.81 -3.92 2.11
CA LEU A 96 25.45 -4.28 3.38
C LEU A 96 26.97 -4.18 3.35
N ASP A 97 27.57 -4.04 2.17
CA ASP A 97 29.02 -3.88 2.02
C ASP A 97 29.42 -2.45 2.43
N GLU A 98 30.42 -2.33 3.30
CA GLU A 98 30.96 -1.05 3.77
C GLU A 98 31.54 -0.24 2.62
N ALA A 99 32.11 -0.90 1.59
CA ALA A 99 32.61 -0.23 0.40
C ALA A 99 31.52 0.53 -0.37
N ASN A 100 30.25 0.12 -0.21
CA ASN A 100 29.10 0.75 -0.84
C ASN A 100 28.37 1.75 0.07
N GLN A 101 28.88 2.03 1.28
CA GLN A 101 28.24 2.93 2.24
C GLN A 101 27.95 4.31 1.63
N ALA A 102 28.92 4.94 0.97
CA ALA A 102 28.72 6.26 0.36
C ALA A 102 27.63 6.23 -0.74
N ARG A 103 27.64 5.20 -1.59
CA ARG A 103 26.67 5.02 -2.68
C ARG A 103 25.26 4.75 -2.14
N ARG A 104 25.18 4.02 -1.03
CA ARG A 104 23.94 3.78 -0.27
C ARG A 104 23.39 5.06 0.31
N ASP A 105 24.22 5.81 1.02
CA ASP A 105 23.80 7.01 1.71
C ASP A 105 23.36 8.09 0.69
N GLU A 106 24.06 8.21 -0.45
CA GLU A 106 23.65 9.06 -1.57
C GLU A 106 22.28 8.65 -2.15
N ALA A 107 22.07 7.35 -2.41
CA ALA A 107 20.79 6.84 -2.90
C ALA A 107 19.65 7.15 -1.93
N VAL A 108 19.86 6.93 -0.62
CA VAL A 108 18.88 7.26 0.43
C VAL A 108 18.55 8.76 0.41
N ARG A 109 19.54 9.65 0.29
CA ARG A 109 19.29 11.10 0.24
C ARG A 109 18.47 11.50 -0.98
N LYS A 110 18.82 10.98 -2.16
CA LYS A 110 18.05 11.23 -3.40
C LYS A 110 16.60 10.76 -3.26
N ILE A 111 16.39 9.58 -2.70
CA ILE A 111 15.04 9.04 -2.49
C ILE A 111 14.25 9.90 -1.48
N LEU A 112 14.88 10.35 -0.39
CA LEU A 112 14.24 11.22 0.61
C LEU A 112 13.87 12.59 0.04
N GLU A 113 14.75 13.16 -0.78
CA GLU A 113 14.47 14.42 -1.49
C GLU A 113 13.26 14.25 -2.42
N LEU A 114 13.27 13.21 -3.27
CA LEU A 114 12.14 12.89 -4.15
C LEU A 114 10.84 12.65 -3.36
N ALA A 115 10.92 11.96 -2.22
CA ALA A 115 9.77 11.72 -1.36
C ALA A 115 9.15 13.03 -0.88
N ARG A 116 9.96 14.01 -0.47
CA ARG A 116 9.48 15.33 -0.03
C ARG A 116 8.91 16.16 -1.18
N THR A 117 9.50 16.08 -2.36
CA THR A 117 9.03 16.86 -3.53
C THR A 117 7.74 16.30 -4.10
N GLN A 118 7.59 14.98 -4.14
CA GLN A 118 6.49 14.32 -4.85
C GLN A 118 5.34 13.89 -3.94
N HIS A 119 5.56 13.82 -2.62
CA HIS A 119 4.57 13.31 -1.68
C HIS A 119 4.63 14.05 -0.33
N ASP A 120 3.47 14.33 0.26
CA ASP A 120 3.43 14.88 1.61
C ASP A 120 3.80 13.80 2.64
N VAL A 121 5.00 13.93 3.22
CA VAL A 121 5.56 13.00 4.22
C VAL A 121 5.19 13.38 5.67
N SER A 122 4.64 14.57 5.89
CA SER A 122 4.21 15.09 7.20
C SER A 122 3.21 14.21 7.95
N PRO A 123 2.24 13.50 7.31
CA PRO A 123 1.29 12.68 8.05
C PRO A 123 1.86 11.34 8.53
N TYR A 124 3.15 11.06 8.31
CA TYR A 124 3.80 9.83 8.76
C TYR A 124 4.69 10.10 9.97
N GLU A 125 4.57 9.24 10.97
CA GLU A 125 5.40 9.27 12.18
C GLU A 125 6.76 8.62 11.96
N LYS A 126 6.84 7.69 11.01
CA LYS A 126 8.05 6.94 10.67
C LYS A 126 8.21 6.81 9.18
N ILE A 127 9.45 6.88 8.71
CA ILE A 127 9.83 6.54 7.34
C ILE A 127 10.78 5.36 7.42
N GLU A 128 10.45 4.31 6.70
CA GLU A 128 11.19 3.06 6.62
C GLU A 128 11.77 2.92 5.21
N MET A 129 13.09 2.85 5.12
CA MET A 129 13.82 2.71 3.88
C MET A 129 14.35 1.28 3.74
N HIS A 130 14.12 0.66 2.59
CA HIS A 130 14.69 -0.62 2.22
C HIS A 130 15.44 -0.51 0.90
N LEU A 131 16.70 -0.89 0.92
CA LEU A 131 17.49 -1.11 -0.27
C LEU A 131 17.70 -2.61 -0.43
N GLU A 132 17.18 -3.18 -1.51
CA GLU A 132 17.31 -4.60 -1.82
C GLU A 132 18.25 -4.82 -3.00
N HIS A 133 19.18 -5.75 -2.86
CA HIS A 133 19.99 -6.24 -3.97
C HIS A 133 19.56 -7.65 -4.33
N ARG A 134 19.03 -7.81 -5.54
CA ARG A 134 18.57 -9.10 -6.06
C ARG A 134 19.63 -9.67 -7.00
N VAL A 135 20.19 -10.79 -6.58
CA VAL A 135 21.01 -11.65 -7.45
C VAL A 135 20.14 -12.84 -7.83
N PRO A 136 20.01 -13.19 -9.13
CA PRO A 136 19.28 -14.38 -9.55
C PRO A 136 19.74 -15.62 -8.76
N GLU A 137 18.79 -16.48 -8.41
CA GLU A 137 19.03 -17.75 -7.71
C GLU A 137 19.61 -17.62 -6.29
N ARG A 138 19.65 -16.41 -5.72
CA ARG A 138 20.07 -16.16 -4.33
C ARG A 138 19.00 -15.41 -3.53
N PRO A 139 18.96 -15.58 -2.20
CA PRO A 139 18.15 -14.72 -1.35
C PRO A 139 18.55 -13.24 -1.53
N PRO A 140 17.58 -12.32 -1.53
CA PRO A 140 17.88 -10.90 -1.65
C PRO A 140 18.67 -10.41 -0.43
N VAL A 141 19.66 -9.57 -0.67
CA VAL A 141 20.39 -8.88 0.40
C VAL A 141 19.70 -7.56 0.67
N VAL A 142 19.27 -7.34 1.91
CA VAL A 142 18.43 -6.19 2.28
C VAL A 142 19.13 -5.36 3.35
N TRP A 143 19.26 -4.06 3.06
CA TRP A 143 19.54 -3.06 4.08
C TRP A 143 18.26 -2.32 4.44
N SER A 144 18.01 -2.15 5.74
CA SER A 144 16.81 -1.49 6.24
C SER A 144 17.14 -0.48 7.32
N LEU A 145 16.43 0.65 7.30
CA LEU A 145 16.52 1.65 8.36
C LEU A 145 15.16 2.32 8.57
N ILE A 146 14.73 2.39 9.83
CA ILE A 146 13.46 3.01 10.25
C ILE A 146 13.82 4.19 11.15
N GLN A 147 13.42 5.40 10.75
CA GLN A 147 13.63 6.60 11.55
C GLN A 147 12.43 7.54 11.47
N THR A 148 12.40 8.55 12.34
CA THR A 148 11.40 9.62 12.24
C THR A 148 11.71 10.53 11.05
N PRO A 149 10.74 11.30 10.53
CA PRO A 149 11.02 12.31 9.50
C PRO A 149 12.14 13.28 9.88
N ALA A 150 12.19 13.72 11.15
CA ALA A 150 13.21 14.64 11.66
C ALA A 150 14.62 14.01 11.68
N ASP A 151 14.74 12.74 12.07
CA ASP A 151 16.02 12.03 12.03
C ASP A 151 16.53 11.87 10.59
N TRP A 152 15.62 11.63 9.64
CA TRP A 152 15.95 11.58 8.22
C TRP A 152 16.35 12.94 7.66
N GLU A 153 15.78 14.05 8.15
CA GLU A 153 16.25 15.40 7.84
C GLU A 153 17.68 15.62 8.35
N ALA A 154 17.96 15.23 9.59
CA ALA A 154 19.31 15.30 10.13
C ALA A 154 20.29 14.44 9.32
N PHE A 155 19.89 13.24 8.89
CA PHE A 155 20.70 12.39 8.02
C PHE A 155 21.01 13.04 6.67
N SER A 156 20.00 13.62 6.01
CA SER A 156 20.19 14.35 4.75
C SER A 156 21.09 15.57 4.91
N ALA A 157 21.04 16.26 6.06
CA ALA A 157 21.82 17.46 6.34
C ALA A 157 23.29 17.19 6.69
N ARG A 158 23.64 15.97 7.13
CA ARG A 158 25.00 15.61 7.56
C ARG A 158 26.05 15.56 6.44
N GLU A 159 25.67 15.68 5.18
CA GLU A 159 26.61 15.58 4.05
C GLU A 159 26.51 16.75 3.08
N ALA A 160 26.72 17.96 3.63
CA ALA A 160 27.17 19.12 2.87
C ALA A 160 28.60 19.54 3.28
N VAL A 161 29.43 18.60 3.76
CA VAL A 161 30.85 18.85 4.03
C VAL A 161 31.68 18.14 2.97
N PRO A 162 32.10 18.82 1.90
CA PRO A 162 33.11 18.30 1.00
C PRO A 162 34.46 18.37 1.72
N GLY A 163 35.05 17.21 2.00
CA GLY A 163 36.44 17.10 2.40
C GLY A 163 36.68 17.06 3.91
N SER A 164 36.76 15.84 4.46
CA SER A 164 37.69 15.55 5.54
C SER A 164 38.43 14.26 5.22
N SER A 165 39.24 14.31 4.16
CA SER A 165 40.39 13.43 4.02
C SER A 165 41.53 14.05 4.83
N SER A 166 41.92 13.31 5.87
CA SER A 166 43.26 13.18 6.47
C SER A 166 44.23 14.36 6.48
#